data_AF-X1TWK0-F1
#
_entry.id   AF-X1TWK0-F1
#
_cell.length_a   1.000
_cell.length_b   1.000
_cell.length_c   1.000
_cell.angle_alpha   90.00
_cell.angle_beta   90.00
_cell.angle_gamma   90.00
#
_symmetry.space_group_name_H-M   'P 1'
#
loop_
_entity.id
_entity.type
_entity.pdbx_description
1 polymer ?
#
loop_
_entity_poly.entity_id
_entity_poly.type
_entity_poly.pdbx_seq_one_letter_code
_entity_poly.pdbx_strand_id
1 'polypeptide(L)'
;MITLEVQSPSTSNLLTLASSVPIGQSAIVHTEGRNDMATSQILGFHWVVKDPDGLVVEDYEDWTLFGVAPRDTEERRTPRFDLDKTGTYTLKADLLMNPDNPVVVDSYEGDLCTVTTELPPEYELIQHTIYHFAYLYDGDVEVSTATFKT
;
A
#
# COMPACT_ATOMS: atom_id res chain seq x y z
N MET A 1 10.99 8.31 -11.43
CA MET A 1 9.52 8.10 -11.46
C MET A 1 9.19 7.19 -10.29
N ILE A 2 8.70 7.78 -9.21
CA ILE A 2 8.32 7.06 -8.00
C ILE A 2 6.87 6.58 -8.18
N THR A 3 6.63 5.28 -8.06
CA THR A 3 5.29 4.69 -7.93
C THR A 3 5.07 4.40 -6.44
N LEU A 4 3.97 4.92 -5.88
CA LEU A 4 3.65 4.82 -4.44
C LEU A 4 2.37 4.01 -4.27
N GLU A 5 2.44 2.96 -3.45
CA GLU A 5 1.32 2.07 -3.19
C GLU A 5 1.14 1.87 -1.68
N VAL A 6 -0.11 1.94 -1.19
CA VAL A 6 -0.46 1.70 0.21
C VAL A 6 -1.15 0.34 0.31
N GLN A 7 -0.58 -0.61 1.05
CA GLN A 7 -1.20 -1.91 1.26
C GLN A 7 -2.07 -1.89 2.53
N SER A 8 -3.40 -1.91 2.36
CA SER A 8 -4.34 -2.04 3.49
C SER A 8 -4.65 -3.52 3.79
N PRO A 9 -4.91 -3.91 5.05
CA PRO A 9 -5.32 -5.29 5.39
C PRO A 9 -6.77 -5.61 5.03
N SER A 10 -7.61 -4.61 4.74
CA SER A 10 -9.06 -4.76 4.57
C SER A 10 -9.49 -5.28 3.19
N THR A 11 -8.59 -5.31 2.23
CA THR A 11 -8.79 -5.89 0.90
C THR A 11 -7.40 -6.18 0.34
N SER A 12 -7.17 -7.36 -0.24
CA SER A 12 -5.88 -7.75 -0.83
C SER A 12 -5.46 -6.93 -2.07
N ASN A 13 -5.94 -5.68 -2.19
CA ASN A 13 -5.67 -4.74 -3.25
C ASN A 13 -4.92 -3.52 -2.68
N LEU A 14 -3.91 -3.08 -3.41
CA LEU A 14 -3.15 -1.86 -3.13
C LEU A 14 -4.08 -0.66 -3.34
N LEU A 15 -4.12 0.24 -2.36
CA LEU A 15 -4.85 1.49 -2.47
C LEU A 15 -3.94 2.56 -3.08
N THR A 16 -4.54 3.36 -3.95
CA THR A 16 -3.91 4.59 -4.46
C THR A 16 -3.73 5.58 -3.31
N LEU A 17 -2.70 6.42 -3.40
CA LEU A 17 -2.53 7.56 -2.51
C LEU A 17 -3.84 8.36 -2.36
N ALA A 18 -4.05 8.90 -1.17
CA ALA A 18 -5.26 9.63 -0.77
C ALA A 18 -6.56 8.81 -0.73
N SER A 19 -6.49 7.48 -0.64
CA SER A 19 -7.66 6.62 -0.41
C SER A 19 -8.26 6.76 1.00
N SER A 20 -9.55 6.42 1.16
CA SER A 20 -10.19 6.23 2.48
C SER A 20 -9.77 4.90 3.10
N VAL A 21 -9.35 4.92 4.36
CA VAL A 21 -8.95 3.72 5.14
C VAL A 21 -9.70 3.70 6.46
N PRO A 22 -10.29 2.57 6.90
CA PRO A 22 -10.91 2.50 8.22
C PRO A 22 -9.91 2.74 9.36
N ILE A 23 -10.36 3.32 10.47
CA ILE A 23 -9.53 3.47 11.67
C ILE A 23 -9.09 2.13 12.27
N GLY A 24 -7.90 2.12 12.87
CA GLY A 24 -7.35 0.93 13.54
C GLY A 24 -6.68 -0.06 12.59
N GLN A 25 -6.47 0.33 11.33
CA GLN A 25 -5.64 -0.41 10.39
C GLN A 25 -4.15 -0.10 10.64
N SER A 26 -3.28 -0.88 10.01
CA SER A 26 -1.85 -0.54 9.92
C SER A 26 -1.45 -0.44 8.45
N ALA A 27 -0.44 0.35 8.16
CA ALA A 27 0.07 0.57 6.82
C ALA A 27 1.55 0.21 6.69
N ILE A 28 1.95 -0.04 5.45
CA ILE A 28 3.33 -0.14 4.98
C ILE A 28 3.39 0.71 3.72
N VAL A 29 4.44 1.52 3.59
CA VAL A 29 4.71 2.27 2.36
C VAL A 29 5.70 1.47 1.53
N HIS A 30 5.34 1.21 0.27
CA HIS A 30 6.21 0.62 -0.74
C HIS A 30 6.62 1.68 -1.75
N THR A 31 7.92 1.78 -2.02
CA THR A 31 8.46 2.68 -3.04
C THR A 31 9.52 2.00 -3.89
N GLU A 32 9.58 2.44 -5.13
CA GLU A 32 10.59 2.07 -6.10
C GLU A 32 11.44 3.30 -6.47
N GLY A 33 12.76 3.15 -6.44
CA GLY A 33 13.73 4.18 -6.82
C GLY A 33 14.60 3.69 -7.96
N ARG A 34 14.70 4.47 -9.04
CA ARG A 34 15.50 4.12 -10.22
C ARG A 34 16.80 4.89 -10.27
N ASN A 35 17.90 4.21 -10.55
CA ASN A 35 19.17 4.86 -10.84
C ASN A 35 19.22 5.33 -12.30
N ASP A 36 18.88 6.60 -12.55
CA ASP A 36 18.95 7.18 -13.90
C ASP A 36 20.37 7.66 -14.30
N MET A 37 21.40 7.41 -13.48
CA MET A 37 22.79 7.76 -13.77
C MET A 37 23.47 6.76 -14.72
N ALA A 38 24.58 7.18 -15.32
CA ALA A 38 25.39 6.36 -16.22
C ALA A 38 26.30 5.34 -15.49
N THR A 39 26.43 5.43 -14.18
CA THR A 39 27.24 4.53 -13.34
C THR A 39 26.40 3.92 -12.23
N SER A 40 26.88 2.82 -11.63
CA SER A 40 26.24 2.26 -10.44
C SER A 40 26.29 3.24 -9.27
N GLN A 41 25.23 3.31 -8.49
CA GLN A 41 25.08 4.26 -7.40
C GLN A 41 24.45 3.60 -6.18
N ILE A 42 24.90 3.96 -4.99
CA ILE A 42 24.22 3.57 -3.75
C ILE A 42 23.02 4.52 -3.58
N LEU A 43 21.83 3.94 -3.54
CA LEU A 43 20.58 4.69 -3.37
C LEU A 43 20.15 4.63 -1.91
N GLY A 44 19.69 5.77 -1.39
CA GLY A 44 19.06 5.87 -0.09
C GLY A 44 17.59 6.19 -0.25
N PHE A 45 16.78 5.81 0.72
CA PHE A 45 15.36 6.08 0.74
C PHE A 45 15.01 6.57 2.14
N HIS A 46 14.31 7.71 2.20
CA HIS A 46 13.88 8.31 3.45
C HIS A 46 12.38 8.59 3.39
N TRP A 47 11.63 8.12 4.39
CA TRP A 47 10.19 8.35 4.48
C TRP A 47 9.87 8.98 5.82
N VAL A 48 9.02 10.01 5.78
CA VAL A 48 8.44 10.63 6.96
C VAL A 48 6.92 10.61 6.80
N VAL A 49 6.25 9.86 7.67
CA VAL A 49 4.78 9.84 7.76
C VAL A 49 4.36 10.68 8.95
N LYS A 50 3.40 11.58 8.73
CA LYS A 50 2.78 12.37 9.80
C LYS A 50 1.31 12.02 9.93
N ASP A 51 0.84 12.04 11.18
CA ASP A 51 -0.56 11.91 11.52
C ASP A 51 -1.36 13.18 11.17
N PRO A 52 -2.69 13.16 11.33
CA PRO A 52 -3.55 14.31 11.05
C PRO A 52 -3.28 15.55 11.92
N ASP A 53 -2.59 15.40 13.04
CA ASP A 53 -2.16 16.51 13.91
C ASP A 53 -0.78 17.08 13.50
N GLY A 54 -0.14 16.46 12.50
CA GLY A 54 1.18 16.82 12.00
C GLY A 54 2.34 16.22 12.81
N LEU A 55 2.08 15.28 13.73
CA LEU A 55 3.11 14.57 14.47
C LEU A 55 3.70 13.45 13.62
N VAL A 56 5.01 13.25 13.70
CA VAL A 56 5.70 12.17 12.99
C VAL A 56 5.36 10.83 13.64
N VAL A 57 4.76 9.92 12.87
CA VAL A 57 4.43 8.55 13.31
C VAL A 57 5.43 7.53 12.78
N GLU A 58 6.07 7.81 11.65
CA GLU A 58 7.13 7.00 11.08
C GLU A 58 8.21 7.91 10.48
N ASP A 59 9.46 7.63 10.81
CA ASP A 59 10.65 8.27 10.22
C ASP A 59 11.68 7.15 9.99
N TYR A 60 11.80 6.73 8.74
CA TYR A 60 12.60 5.56 8.36
C TYR A 60 13.56 5.92 7.24
N GLU A 61 14.81 5.49 7.37
CA GLU A 61 15.84 5.66 6.35
C GLU A 61 16.54 4.31 6.11
N ASP A 62 16.73 3.95 4.85
CA ASP A 62 17.51 2.76 4.47
C ASP A 62 18.31 3.00 3.18
N TRP A 63 19.43 2.31 3.05
CA TRP A 63 20.36 2.44 1.94
C TRP A 63 20.64 1.09 1.28
N THR A 64 20.89 1.09 -0.03
CA THR A 64 21.31 -0.13 -0.71
C THR A 64 22.71 -0.55 -0.28
N LEU A 65 22.89 -1.84 0.01
CA LEU A 65 24.20 -2.39 0.40
C LEU A 65 25.17 -2.47 -0.77
N PHE A 66 24.63 -2.76 -1.95
CA PHE A 66 25.36 -2.79 -3.22
C PHE A 66 24.81 -1.68 -4.11
N GLY A 67 25.67 -1.08 -4.94
CA GLY A 67 25.22 -0.05 -5.86
C GLY A 67 24.21 -0.60 -6.86
N VAL A 68 23.15 0.16 -7.13
CA VAL A 68 22.14 -0.12 -8.15
C VAL A 68 22.72 0.22 -9.52
N ALA A 69 22.63 -0.67 -10.49
CA ALA A 69 23.23 -0.48 -11.81
C ALA A 69 22.53 0.65 -12.60
N PRO A 70 23.19 1.21 -13.65
CA PRO A 70 22.57 2.20 -14.52
C PRO A 70 21.23 1.71 -15.08
N ARG A 71 20.20 2.53 -14.93
CA ARG A 71 18.82 2.31 -15.39
C ARG A 71 18.03 1.22 -14.66
N ASP A 72 18.62 0.57 -13.67
CA ASP A 72 17.94 -0.40 -12.81
C ASP A 72 17.20 0.28 -11.66
N THR A 73 16.27 -0.47 -11.07
CA THR A 73 15.37 -0.02 -10.00
C THR A 73 15.61 -0.84 -8.75
N GLU A 74 15.55 -0.18 -7.60
CA GLU A 74 15.53 -0.82 -6.29
C GLU A 74 14.18 -0.54 -5.61
N GLU A 75 13.61 -1.56 -4.96
CA GLU A 75 12.41 -1.43 -4.14
C GLU A 75 12.75 -1.39 -2.65
N ARG A 76 11.96 -0.64 -1.89
CA ARG A 76 12.05 -0.58 -0.43
C ARG A 76 10.68 -0.42 0.23
N ARG A 77 10.58 -0.91 1.46
CA ARG A 77 9.37 -0.89 2.27
C ARG A 77 9.69 -0.37 3.66
N THR A 78 8.78 0.44 4.21
CA THR A 78 8.85 0.83 5.62
C THR A 78 8.52 -0.36 6.53
N PRO A 79 8.93 -0.30 7.80
CA PRO A 79 8.23 -1.01 8.87
C PRO A 79 6.72 -0.73 8.83
N ARG A 80 5.97 -1.61 9.51
CA ARG A 80 4.52 -1.45 9.66
C ARG A 80 4.25 -0.41 10.75
N PHE A 81 3.37 0.55 10.47
CA PHE A 81 2.93 1.57 11.43
C PHE A 81 1.39 1.61 11.52
N ASP A 82 0.86 2.08 12.64
CA ASP A 82 -0.58 2.07 12.91
C ASP A 82 -1.27 3.37 12.46
N LEU A 83 -2.52 3.24 12.02
CA LEU A 83 -3.42 4.32 11.61
C LEU A 83 -4.53 4.47 12.67
N ASP A 84 -4.14 5.00 13.83
CA ASP A 84 -4.96 5.03 15.05
C ASP A 84 -5.79 6.31 15.24
N LYS A 85 -5.50 7.35 14.44
CA LYS A 85 -6.26 8.61 14.40
C LYS A 85 -7.05 8.77 13.12
N THR A 86 -8.21 9.41 13.21
CA THR A 86 -9.00 9.82 12.03
C THR A 86 -8.47 11.11 11.42
N GLY A 87 -8.52 11.21 10.10
CA GLY A 87 -8.06 12.36 9.34
C GLY A 87 -7.00 11.99 8.32
N THR A 88 -6.42 13.01 7.67
CA THR A 88 -5.46 12.81 6.59
C THR A 88 -4.05 12.61 7.15
N TYR A 89 -3.44 11.47 6.82
CA TYR A 89 -2.03 11.24 7.06
C TYR A 89 -1.25 11.73 5.85
N THR A 90 -0.09 12.34 6.08
CA THR A 90 0.78 12.83 5.01
C THR A 90 2.06 12.01 4.93
N LEU A 91 2.58 11.82 3.71
CA LEU A 91 3.84 11.16 3.45
C LEU A 91 4.78 12.13 2.73
N LYS A 92 6.01 12.22 3.22
CA LYS A 92 7.17 12.70 2.47
C LYS A 92 8.09 11.51 2.20
N ALA A 93 8.48 11.30 0.95
CA ALA A 93 9.38 10.23 0.55
C ALA A 93 10.48 10.81 -0.34
N ASP A 94 11.74 10.68 0.08
CA ASP A 94 12.90 11.19 -0.64
C ASP A 94 13.77 10.01 -1.14
N LEU A 95 14.18 10.09 -2.41
CA LEU A 95 15.22 9.26 -2.98
C LEU A 95 16.55 9.99 -2.85
N LEU A 96 17.53 9.34 -2.24
CA LEU A 96 18.82 9.90 -1.87
C LEU A 96 19.96 9.24 -2.67
N MET A 97 21.04 9.98 -2.82
CA MET A 97 22.32 9.50 -3.33
C MET A 97 23.46 10.01 -2.45
N ASN A 98 24.64 9.39 -2.59
CA ASN A 98 25.88 9.79 -1.90
C ASN A 98 25.78 9.65 -0.36
N PRO A 99 25.88 8.43 0.21
CA PRO A 99 25.60 8.17 1.62
C PRO A 99 26.44 8.98 2.62
N ASP A 100 27.68 9.33 2.28
CA ASP A 100 28.56 10.14 3.15
C ASP A 100 28.12 11.62 3.25
N ASN A 101 27.42 12.12 2.22
CA ASN A 101 26.83 13.45 2.21
C ASN A 101 25.55 13.40 1.36
N PRO A 102 24.42 12.93 1.95
CA PRO A 102 23.21 12.60 1.23
C PRO A 102 22.67 13.78 0.42
N VAL A 103 22.29 13.50 -0.82
CA VAL A 103 21.64 14.44 -1.74
C VAL A 103 20.31 13.87 -2.18
N VAL A 104 19.23 14.64 -2.02
CA VAL A 104 17.90 14.29 -2.55
C VAL A 104 17.90 14.45 -4.06
N VAL A 105 17.56 13.38 -4.77
CA VAL A 105 17.52 13.34 -6.24
C VAL A 105 16.12 13.18 -6.81
N ASP A 106 15.18 12.67 -6.02
CA ASP A 106 13.75 12.66 -6.31
C ASP A 106 12.98 12.75 -4.99
N SER A 107 11.77 13.30 -5.00
CA SER A 107 10.98 13.48 -3.79
C SER A 107 9.49 13.52 -4.07
N TYR A 108 8.70 12.94 -3.16
CA TYR A 108 7.26 13.06 -3.10
C TYR A 108 6.85 13.69 -1.76
N GLU A 109 5.88 14.60 -1.79
CA GLU A 109 5.22 15.12 -0.60
C GLU A 109 3.73 15.28 -0.88
N GLY A 110 2.89 14.66 -0.05
CA GLY A 110 1.45 14.74 -0.21
C GLY A 110 0.67 13.83 0.74
N ASP A 111 -0.62 13.69 0.46
CA ASP A 111 -1.53 12.85 1.25
C ASP A 111 -1.20 11.37 1.05
N LEU A 112 -1.05 10.65 2.15
CA LEU A 112 -0.89 9.20 2.14
C LEU A 112 -2.26 8.53 2.00
N CYS A 113 -3.14 8.79 2.97
CA CYS A 113 -4.50 8.29 3.02
C CYS A 113 -5.34 9.15 3.96
N THR A 114 -6.66 9.01 3.89
CA THR A 114 -7.59 9.60 4.84
C THR A 114 -8.21 8.51 5.69
N VAL A 115 -7.94 8.54 6.99
CA VAL A 115 -8.50 7.56 7.92
C VAL A 115 -9.88 8.00 8.37
N THR A 116 -10.88 7.15 8.16
CA THR A 116 -12.28 7.42 8.48
C THR A 116 -12.81 6.39 9.46
N THR A 117 -13.87 6.74 10.20
CA THR A 117 -14.59 5.79 11.07
C THR A 117 -15.60 4.94 10.29
N GLU A 118 -15.46 4.82 8.97
CA GLU A 118 -16.39 4.04 8.16
C GLU A 118 -16.31 2.58 8.62
N LEU A 119 -17.34 2.15 9.33
CA LEU A 119 -17.58 0.74 9.59
C LEU A 119 -17.77 0.10 8.21
N PRO A 120 -17.06 -0.99 7.87
CA PRO A 120 -17.43 -1.76 6.68
C PRO A 120 -18.92 -2.06 6.77
N PRO A 121 -19.70 -1.93 5.68
CA PRO A 121 -21.13 -2.17 5.75
C PRO A 121 -21.37 -3.53 6.39
N GLU A 122 -22.22 -3.60 7.42
CA GLU A 122 -22.72 -4.89 7.90
C GLU A 122 -23.38 -5.56 6.69
N TYR A 123 -22.76 -6.63 6.20
CA TYR A 123 -23.38 -7.42 5.16
C TYR A 123 -24.43 -8.30 5.84
N GLU A 124 -25.70 -8.08 5.51
CA GLU A 124 -26.69 -9.13 5.75
C GLU A 124 -26.48 -10.19 4.68
N LEU A 125 -26.20 -11.42 5.09
CA LEU A 125 -26.12 -12.56 4.17
C LEU A 125 -27.53 -12.85 3.63
N ILE A 126 -27.89 -12.19 2.53
CA ILE A 126 -29.22 -12.28 1.92
C ILE A 126 -29.43 -13.66 1.29
N GLN A 127 -28.36 -14.26 0.77
CA GLN A 127 -28.36 -15.59 0.19
C GLN A 127 -26.96 -16.20 0.20
N HIS A 128 -26.85 -17.44 0.67
CA HIS A 128 -25.66 -18.28 0.56
C HIS A 128 -26.03 -19.50 -0.28
N THR A 129 -25.50 -19.60 -1.49
CA THR A 129 -25.75 -20.76 -2.37
C THR A 129 -24.56 -21.70 -2.28
N ILE A 130 -24.71 -22.80 -1.54
CA ILE A 130 -23.74 -23.91 -1.55
C ILE A 130 -24.00 -24.71 -2.83
N TYR A 131 -23.05 -24.72 -3.75
CA TYR A 131 -23.13 -25.56 -4.94
C TYR A 131 -22.94 -27.04 -4.58
N HIS A 132 -23.72 -27.93 -5.20
CA HIS A 132 -23.65 -29.36 -4.93
C HIS A 132 -22.28 -29.98 -5.27
N PHE A 133 -21.50 -29.41 -6.21
CA PHE A 133 -20.11 -29.84 -6.52
C PHE A 133 -19.06 -29.36 -5.52
N ALA A 134 -19.44 -28.58 -4.50
CA ALA A 134 -18.55 -28.27 -3.37
C ALA A 134 -18.37 -29.48 -2.44
N TYR A 135 -19.14 -30.56 -2.66
CA TYR A 135 -18.82 -31.90 -2.21
C TYR A 135 -18.29 -32.68 -3.41
N LEU A 136 -17.19 -33.41 -3.23
CA LEU A 136 -16.81 -34.51 -4.13
C LEU A 136 -18.09 -35.34 -4.41
N TYR A 137 -18.60 -35.24 -5.64
CA TYR A 137 -19.94 -35.69 -6.05
C TYR A 137 -20.12 -37.21 -5.95
N ASP A 138 -21.35 -37.67 -5.68
CA ASP A 138 -21.97 -38.74 -6.50
C ASP A 138 -23.50 -38.80 -6.29
N GLY A 139 -24.30 -38.28 -7.23
CA GLY A 139 -25.77 -38.33 -7.17
C GLY A 139 -26.49 -37.50 -8.25
N ASP A 140 -27.59 -38.05 -8.80
CA ASP A 140 -28.21 -37.65 -10.07
C ASP A 140 -28.66 -36.17 -10.18
N VAL A 141 -28.42 -35.63 -11.38
CA VAL A 141 -28.53 -34.24 -11.84
C VAL A 141 -29.83 -33.50 -11.45
N GLU A 142 -29.68 -32.28 -10.93
CA GLU A 142 -30.76 -31.29 -10.79
C GLU A 142 -30.41 -30.06 -11.65
N VAL A 143 -31.12 -29.91 -12.78
CA VAL A 143 -31.03 -28.74 -13.67
C VAL A 143 -31.91 -27.62 -13.11
N SER A 144 -31.35 -26.42 -12.93
CA SER A 144 -32.13 -25.24 -12.53
C SER A 144 -32.18 -24.19 -13.64
N THR A 145 -33.39 -23.91 -14.13
CA THR A 145 -33.70 -22.82 -15.07
C THR A 145 -34.15 -21.59 -14.29
N ALA A 146 -33.46 -20.46 -14.45
CA ALA A 146 -33.90 -19.18 -13.88
C ALA A 146 -34.58 -18.33 -14.96
N THR A 147 -35.81 -17.91 -14.69
CA THR A 147 -36.50 -16.87 -15.49
C THR A 147 -36.62 -15.62 -14.62
N PHE A 148 -36.02 -14.53 -15.06
CA PHE A 148 -36.11 -13.23 -14.38
C PHE A 148 -37.32 -12.47 -14.92
N LYS A 149 -38.07 -11.82 -14.02
CA LYS A 149 -39.03 -10.78 -14.37
C LYS A 149 -38.53 -9.45 -13.81
N THR A 150 -38.54 -8.45 -14.68
CA THR A 150 -38.39 -7.01 -14.39
C THR A 150 -39.42 -6.52 -13.39
#